data_AF-A0A819N7I0-F1
#
_entry.id   AF-A0A819N7I0-F1
#
_cell.length_a   1.000
_cell.length_b   1.000
_cell.length_c   1.000
_cell.angle_alpha   90.00
_cell.angle_beta   90.00
_cell.angle_gamma   90.00
#
_symmetry.space_group_name_H-M   'P 1'
#
loop_
_entity.id
_entity.type
_entity.pdbx_description
1 polymer ?
#
loop_
_entity_poly.entity_id
_entity_poly.type
_entity_poly.pdbx_seq_one_letter_code
_entity_poly.pdbx_strand_id
1 'polypeptide(L)'
;MILIISISLLILLVLWILSQTNLCDWLCSIIVSSAKRYRCQHRPKRIILIRHGESQGNQDSRIYSTIPDHAIGLTEKGQEQARHCGNELKKLIGINETLICYFSPFRRSKETCELICEAFSEEKILKIREDPRIREQEW
;
A
#
# COMPACT_ATOMS: atom_id res chain seq x y z
N MET A 1 -15.14 -58.62 -12.85
CA MET A 1 -15.63 -58.05 -14.13
C MET A 1 -16.50 -56.81 -13.89
N ILE A 2 -17.58 -56.91 -13.11
CA ILE A 2 -18.49 -55.78 -12.82
C ILE A 2 -17.76 -54.58 -12.19
N LEU A 3 -16.88 -54.82 -11.21
CA LEU A 3 -16.11 -53.77 -10.52
C LEU A 3 -15.20 -52.96 -11.46
N ILE A 4 -14.56 -53.62 -12.43
CA ILE A 4 -13.65 -52.99 -13.39
C ILE A 4 -14.44 -52.11 -14.36
N ILE A 5 -15.60 -52.58 -14.80
CA ILE A 5 -16.50 -51.85 -15.70
C ILE A 5 -17.04 -50.59 -15.00
N SER A 6 -17.42 -50.70 -13.72
CA SER A 6 -17.88 -49.55 -12.93
C SER A 6 -16.79 -48.50 -12.71
N ILE A 7 -15.53 -48.92 -12.51
CA ILE A 7 -14.40 -48.00 -12.35
C ILE A 7 -14.11 -47.27 -13.68
N SER A 8 -14.11 -47.98 -14.81
CA SER A 8 -13.90 -47.35 -16.12
C SER A 8 -14.99 -46.36 -16.50
N LEU A 9 -16.26 -46.67 -16.21
CA LEU A 9 -17.39 -45.75 -16.41
C LEU A 9 -17.26 -44.48 -15.57
N LEU A 10 -16.81 -44.62 -14.32
CA LEU A 10 -16.56 -43.49 -13.42
C LEU A 10 -15.44 -42.59 -13.97
N ILE A 11 -14.34 -43.19 -14.45
CA ILE A 11 -13.22 -42.44 -15.04
C ILE A 11 -13.67 -41.67 -16.28
N LEU A 12 -14.42 -42.31 -17.18
CA LEU A 12 -14.94 -41.64 -18.38
C LEU A 12 -15.92 -40.51 -18.05
N LEU A 13 -16.75 -40.68 -17.04
CA LEU A 13 -17.65 -39.64 -16.54
C LEU A 13 -16.85 -38.46 -15.98
N VAL A 14 -15.81 -38.70 -15.19
CA VAL A 14 -14.93 -37.66 -14.66
C VAL A 14 -14.21 -36.93 -15.80
N LEU A 15 -13.66 -37.64 -16.78
CA LEU A 15 -13.02 -37.03 -17.95
C LEU A 15 -14.01 -36.19 -18.78
N TRP A 16 -15.25 -36.66 -18.96
CA TRP A 16 -16.31 -35.92 -19.65
C TRP A 16 -16.75 -34.67 -18.89
N ILE A 17 -16.83 -34.74 -17.56
CA ILE A 17 -17.12 -33.59 -16.69
C ILE A 17 -15.98 -32.57 -16.75
N LEU A 18 -14.73 -33.03 -16.68
CA LEU A 18 -13.53 -32.19 -16.79
C LEU A 18 -13.34 -31.60 -18.20
N SER A 19 -13.89 -32.23 -19.25
CA SER A 19 -13.89 -31.69 -20.60
C SER A 19 -15.00 -30.67 -20.84
N GLN A 20 -15.95 -30.50 -19.91
CA GLN A 20 -16.95 -29.43 -20.01
C GLN A 20 -16.28 -28.09 -19.68
N THR A 21 -15.93 -27.32 -20.70
CA THR A 21 -15.39 -25.95 -20.56
C THR A 21 -16.28 -25.08 -19.66
N ASN A 22 -17.59 -25.27 -19.74
CA ASN A 22 -18.59 -24.55 -18.94
C ASN A 22 -18.43 -24.76 -17.42
N LEU A 23 -18.01 -25.94 -16.95
CA LEU A 23 -17.79 -26.19 -15.53
C LEU A 23 -16.53 -25.49 -15.03
N CYS A 24 -15.45 -25.58 -15.80
CA CYS A 24 -14.20 -24.87 -15.52
C CYS A 24 -14.41 -23.35 -15.51
N ASP A 25 -15.12 -22.81 -16.50
CA ASP A 25 -15.45 -21.38 -16.61
C ASP A 25 -16.31 -20.93 -15.44
N TRP A 26 -17.31 -21.72 -15.04
CA TRP A 26 -18.17 -21.43 -13.90
C TRP A 26 -17.38 -21.44 -12.58
N LEU A 27 -16.54 -22.44 -12.33
CA LEU A 27 -15.66 -22.48 -11.15
C LEU A 27 -14.68 -21.30 -11.13
N CYS A 28 -14.07 -20.97 -12.28
CA CYS A 28 -13.24 -19.78 -12.43
C CYS A 28 -14.02 -18.51 -12.06
N SER A 29 -15.27 -18.37 -12.53
CA SER A 29 -16.11 -17.21 -12.23
C SER A 29 -16.36 -17.02 -10.73
N ILE A 30 -16.51 -18.11 -9.98
CA ILE A 30 -16.69 -18.10 -8.52
C ILE A 30 -15.41 -17.66 -7.82
N ILE A 31 -14.27 -18.24 -8.20
CA ILE A 31 -12.97 -17.90 -7.62
C ILE A 31 -12.65 -16.43 -7.90
N VAL A 32 -12.82 -15.99 -9.14
CA VAL A 32 -12.58 -14.60 -9.55
C VAL A 32 -13.52 -13.65 -8.80
N SER A 33 -14.80 -13.97 -8.69
CA SER A 33 -15.78 -13.14 -7.98
C SER A 33 -15.48 -13.06 -6.48
N SER A 34 -15.05 -14.16 -5.87
CA SER A 34 -14.67 -14.22 -4.46
C SER A 34 -13.38 -13.43 -4.20
N ALA A 35 -12.38 -13.61 -5.05
CA ALA A 35 -11.13 -12.83 -5.00
C ALA A 35 -11.39 -11.34 -5.22
N LYS A 36 -12.28 -10.96 -6.14
CA LYS A 36 -12.70 -9.58 -6.36
C LYS A 36 -13.38 -9.00 -5.12
N ARG A 37 -14.30 -9.74 -4.50
CA ARG A 37 -15.00 -9.30 -3.28
C ARG A 37 -14.04 -9.13 -2.11
N TYR A 38 -13.14 -10.09 -1.89
CA TYR A 38 -12.08 -9.99 -0.90
C TYR A 38 -11.21 -8.75 -1.15
N ARG A 39 -10.71 -8.55 -2.38
CA ARG A 39 -9.91 -7.36 -2.73
C ARG A 39 -10.67 -6.06 -2.48
N CYS A 40 -11.95 -5.97 -2.84
CA CYS A 40 -12.75 -4.77 -2.60
C CYS A 40 -12.94 -4.47 -1.11
N GLN A 41 -13.17 -5.51 -0.29
CA GLN A 41 -13.28 -5.36 1.17
C GLN A 41 -11.96 -4.91 1.83
N HIS A 42 -10.81 -5.24 1.23
CA HIS A 42 -9.48 -4.88 1.74
C HIS A 42 -8.87 -3.67 1.02
N ARG A 43 -9.67 -2.86 0.31
CA ARG A 43 -9.20 -1.57 -0.22
C ARG A 43 -9.10 -0.55 0.91
N PRO A 44 -8.13 0.37 0.86
CA PRO A 44 -8.10 1.48 1.79
C PRO A 44 -9.38 2.29 1.63
N LYS A 45 -9.97 2.71 2.76
CA LYS A 45 -11.17 3.57 2.78
C LYS A 45 -10.90 4.94 2.14
N ARG A 46 -9.68 5.44 2.29
CA ARG A 46 -9.22 6.75 1.83
C ARG A 46 -7.74 6.72 1.49
N ILE A 47 -7.36 7.57 0.54
CA ILE A 47 -5.97 7.87 0.23
C ILE A 47 -5.74 9.31 0.66
N ILE A 48 -4.78 9.52 1.56
CA ILE A 48 -4.41 10.84 2.05
C ILE A 48 -3.04 11.17 1.47
N LEU A 49 -2.96 12.27 0.73
CA LEU A 49 -1.72 12.74 0.13
C LEU A 49 -1.14 13.85 1.01
N ILE A 50 0.11 13.69 1.41
CA ILE A 50 0.82 14.62 2.29
C ILE A 50 2.09 15.05 1.58
N ARG A 51 2.26 16.36 1.39
CA ARG A 51 3.55 16.92 0.95
C ARG A 51 4.51 16.93 2.12
N HIS A 52 5.80 16.68 1.87
CA HIS A 52 6.82 16.79 2.91
C HIS A 52 6.83 18.20 3.55
N GLY A 53 7.30 18.29 4.80
CA GLY A 53 7.52 19.57 5.47
C GLY A 53 8.59 20.42 4.78
N GLU A 54 8.73 21.68 5.18
CA GLU A 54 9.76 22.57 4.65
C GLU A 54 11.17 21.94 4.74
N SER A 55 11.86 21.84 3.60
CA SER A 55 13.23 21.31 3.52
C SER A 55 14.29 22.41 3.53
N GLN A 56 15.52 22.06 3.85
CA GLN A 56 16.66 22.99 3.78
C GLN A 56 16.83 23.55 2.36
N GLY A 57 16.54 22.75 1.32
CA GLY A 57 16.56 23.19 -0.08
C GLY A 57 15.41 24.13 -0.45
N ASN A 58 14.27 24.07 0.26
CA ASN A 58 13.20 25.05 0.10
C ASN A 58 13.58 26.41 0.70
N GLN A 59 14.40 26.40 1.77
CA GLN A 59 14.88 27.61 2.43
C GLN A 59 16.05 28.25 1.67
N ASP A 60 17.03 27.45 1.25
CA ASP A 60 18.22 27.90 0.52
C ASP A 60 18.56 26.96 -0.63
N SER A 61 18.29 27.41 -1.85
CA SER A 61 18.56 26.65 -3.07
C SER A 61 20.05 26.48 -3.39
N ARG A 62 20.96 27.16 -2.68
CA ARG A 62 22.40 26.93 -2.85
C ARG A 62 22.82 25.59 -2.26
N ILE A 63 22.03 25.01 -1.35
CA ILE A 63 22.37 23.73 -0.73
C ILE A 63 22.49 22.58 -1.73
N TYR A 64 21.79 22.68 -2.87
CA TYR A 64 21.86 21.71 -3.96
C TYR A 64 23.26 21.61 -4.59
N SER A 65 24.15 22.60 -4.39
CA SER A 65 25.54 22.51 -4.85
C SER A 65 26.46 21.76 -3.89
N THR A 66 26.04 21.54 -2.64
CA THR A 66 26.87 20.93 -1.60
C THR A 66 26.32 19.60 -1.09
N ILE A 67 25.00 19.42 -1.14
CA ILE A 67 24.31 18.22 -0.68
C ILE A 67 23.45 17.68 -1.85
N PRO A 68 23.57 16.38 -2.19
CA PRO A 68 22.70 15.75 -3.17
C PRO A 68 21.22 15.88 -2.79
N ASP A 69 20.33 16.14 -3.76
CA ASP A 69 18.91 16.41 -3.47
C ASP A 69 18.24 15.33 -2.60
N HIS A 70 18.49 14.06 -2.89
CA HIS A 70 17.91 12.95 -2.13
C HIS A 70 18.29 12.96 -0.63
N ALA A 71 19.40 13.62 -0.28
CA ALA A 71 19.94 13.70 1.07
C ALA A 71 19.55 15.00 1.81
N ILE A 72 18.85 15.94 1.16
CA ILE A 72 18.37 17.18 1.78
C ILE A 72 17.25 16.85 2.78
N GLY A 73 17.44 17.27 4.03
CA GLY A 73 16.50 17.04 5.13
C GLY A 73 15.51 18.19 5.36
N LEU A 74 14.66 18.02 6.36
CA LEU A 74 13.74 19.04 6.85
C LEU A 74 14.46 20.15 7.64
N THR A 75 13.92 21.35 7.60
CA THR A 75 14.24 22.40 8.58
C THR A 75 13.56 22.09 9.93
N GLU A 76 13.95 22.77 11.00
CA GLU A 76 13.25 22.64 12.30
C GLU A 76 11.75 22.96 12.16
N LYS A 77 11.43 23.98 11.35
CA LYS A 77 10.05 24.33 11.01
C LYS A 77 9.35 23.22 10.22
N GLY A 78 10.04 22.60 9.26
CA GLY A 78 9.53 21.44 8.53
C GLY A 78 9.22 20.25 9.43
N GLN A 79 10.04 20.02 10.46
CA GLN A 79 9.78 18.98 11.46
C GLN A 79 8.53 19.29 12.30
N GLU A 80 8.37 20.54 12.74
CA GLU A 80 7.19 20.95 13.50
C GLU A 80 5.90 20.84 12.66
N GLN A 81 5.97 21.21 11.37
CA GLN A 81 4.87 20.98 10.43
C GLN A 81 4.48 19.50 10.36
N ALA A 82 5.45 18.59 10.30
CA ALA A 82 5.21 17.15 10.25
C ALA A 82 4.54 16.63 11.53
N ARG A 83 5.02 17.03 12.71
CA ARG A 83 4.41 16.66 14.01
C ARG A 83 2.98 17.18 14.14
N HIS A 84 2.76 18.44 13.77
CA HIS A 84 1.43 19.04 13.75
C HIS A 84 0.50 18.28 12.79
N CYS A 85 1.00 17.94 11.59
CA CYS A 85 0.27 17.14 10.62
C CYS A 85 -0.15 15.78 11.21
N GLY A 86 0.76 15.08 11.89
CA GLY A 86 0.47 13.81 12.57
C GLY A 86 -0.66 13.92 13.59
N ASN A 87 -0.65 14.98 14.41
CA ASN A 87 -1.72 15.24 15.39
C ASN A 87 -3.09 15.49 14.73
N GLU A 88 -3.13 16.25 13.65
CA GLU A 88 -4.37 16.49 12.89
C GLU A 88 -4.86 15.22 12.19
N LEU A 89 -3.96 14.43 11.61
CA LEU A 89 -4.30 13.14 11.01
C LEU A 89 -4.88 12.17 12.05
N LYS A 90 -4.34 12.14 13.27
CA LYS A 90 -4.87 11.31 14.35
C LYS A 90 -6.33 11.61 14.64
N LYS A 91 -6.70 12.90 14.67
CA LYS A 91 -8.09 13.35 14.84
C LYS A 91 -8.97 12.94 13.64
N LEU A 92 -8.45 13.08 12.43
CA LEU A 92 -9.17 12.76 11.18
C LEU A 92 -9.42 11.25 10.98
N ILE A 93 -8.45 10.41 11.36
CA ILE A 93 -8.50 8.95 11.22
C ILE A 93 -9.35 8.33 12.33
N GLY A 94 -9.25 8.85 13.55
CA GLY A 94 -9.97 8.35 14.71
C GLY A 94 -9.48 6.97 15.17
N ILE A 95 -10.26 6.32 16.04
CA ILE A 95 -9.83 5.11 16.75
C ILE A 95 -10.01 3.82 15.94
N ASN A 96 -10.95 3.76 14.99
CA ASN A 96 -11.34 2.53 14.31
C ASN A 96 -10.55 2.22 13.03
N GLU A 97 -9.72 3.15 12.55
CA GLU A 97 -8.99 3.00 11.30
C GLU A 97 -7.49 2.77 11.54
N THR A 98 -6.88 2.04 10.62
CA THR A 98 -5.46 1.70 10.60
C THR A 98 -4.78 2.29 9.35
N LEU A 99 -3.46 2.28 9.35
CA LEU A 99 -2.65 3.05 8.40
C LEU A 99 -1.67 2.14 7.65
N ILE A 100 -1.51 2.45 6.37
CA ILE A 100 -0.37 2.00 5.58
C ILE A 100 0.29 3.28 5.05
N CYS A 101 1.52 3.52 5.47
CA CYS A 101 2.27 4.71 5.11
C CYS A 101 3.21 4.41 3.93
N TYR A 102 3.19 5.28 2.94
CA TYR A 102 4.13 5.26 1.82
C TYR A 102 4.90 6.58 1.80
N PHE A 103 6.21 6.51 1.57
CA PHE A 103 7.06 7.69 1.43
C PHE A 103 8.08 7.49 0.31
N SER A 104 8.52 8.59 -0.31
CA SER A 104 9.59 8.56 -1.32
C SER A 104 10.95 8.37 -0.67
N PRO A 105 11.96 7.82 -1.35
CA PRO A 105 13.33 7.64 -0.81
C PRO A 105 14.07 8.94 -0.45
N PHE A 106 13.51 10.12 -0.73
CA PHE A 106 14.12 11.39 -0.34
C PHE A 106 14.02 11.64 1.16
N ARG A 107 15.13 12.09 1.75
CA ARG A 107 15.27 12.28 3.21
C ARG A 107 14.16 13.15 3.79
N ARG A 108 13.84 14.30 3.18
CA ARG A 108 12.73 15.18 3.58
C ARG A 108 11.38 14.46 3.70
N SER A 109 11.07 13.56 2.78
CA SER A 109 9.82 12.78 2.79
C SER A 109 9.84 11.69 3.86
N LYS A 110 11.00 11.03 4.03
CA LYS A 110 11.20 10.02 5.08
C LYS A 110 11.04 10.63 6.48
N GLU A 111 11.76 11.73 6.76
CA GLU A 111 11.68 12.44 8.04
C GLU A 111 10.25 12.94 8.32
N THR A 112 9.55 13.44 7.30
CA THR A 112 8.14 13.85 7.44
C THR A 112 7.27 12.65 7.84
N CYS A 113 7.44 11.50 7.18
CA CYS A 113 6.67 10.29 7.48
C CYS A 113 6.95 9.79 8.90
N GLU A 114 8.21 9.76 9.32
CA GLU A 114 8.62 9.34 10.67
C GLU A 114 7.98 10.22 11.75
N LEU A 115 8.07 11.54 11.62
CA LEU A 115 7.49 12.50 12.55
C LEU A 115 5.95 12.46 12.59
N ILE A 116 5.29 12.17 11.47
CA ILE A 116 3.84 11.95 11.45
C ILE A 116 3.48 10.66 12.21
N CYS A 117 4.28 9.61 12.07
CA CYS A 117 4.04 8.32 12.70
C CYS A 117 4.17 8.39 14.24
N GLU A 118 4.98 9.31 14.79
CA GLU A 118 5.09 9.54 16.24
C GLU A 118 3.75 9.84 16.92
N ALA A 119 2.77 10.39 16.19
CA ALA A 119 1.44 10.68 16.73
C ALA A 119 0.57 9.41 16.96
N PHE A 120 0.94 8.28 16.36
CA PHE A 120 0.16 7.04 16.37
C PHE A 120 0.82 5.96 17.24
N SER A 121 -0.01 5.04 17.76
CA SER A 121 0.52 3.82 18.39
C SER A 121 0.98 2.84 17.32
N GLU A 122 1.94 1.98 17.64
CA GLU A 122 2.52 1.01 16.69
C GLU A 122 1.46 0.08 16.09
N GLU A 123 0.42 -0.29 16.86
CA GLU A 123 -0.64 -1.21 16.39
C GLU A 123 -1.54 -0.57 15.32
N LYS A 124 -1.60 0.77 15.25
CA LYS A 124 -2.35 1.47 14.20
C LYS A 124 -1.63 1.48 12.87
N ILE A 125 -0.30 1.33 12.87
CA ILE A 125 0.52 1.39 11.67
C ILE A 125 0.76 -0.04 11.20
N LEU A 126 -0.04 -0.50 10.24
CA LEU A 126 0.08 -1.85 9.70
C LEU A 126 1.36 -2.03 8.89
N LYS A 127 1.80 -0.97 8.21
CA LYS A 127 2.95 -1.02 7.32
C LYS A 127 3.47 0.37 7.01
N ILE A 128 4.80 0.49 6.99
CA ILE A 128 5.53 1.64 6.47
C ILE A 128 6.37 1.14 5.28
N ARG A 129 6.28 1.80 4.14
CA ARG A 129 6.97 1.37 2.92
C ARG A 129 7.56 2.54 2.14
N GLU A 130 8.83 2.42 1.84
CA GLU A 130 9.48 3.27 0.84
C GLU A 130 9.03 2.86 -0.57
N ASP A 131 8.73 3.85 -1.42
CA ASP A 131 8.38 3.63 -2.82
C ASP A 131 9.07 4.66 -3.75
N PRO A 132 10.05 4.24 -4.58
CA PRO A 132 10.74 5.14 -5.50
C PRO A 132 9.87 5.76 -6.60
N ARG A 133 8.63 5.26 -6.80
CA ARG A 133 7.72 5.75 -7.84
C ARG A 133 6.99 7.04 -7.46
N ILE A 134 7.02 7.42 -6.19
CA ILE A 134 6.39 8.66 -5.67
C ILE A 134 7.42 9.76 -5.35
N ARG A 135 8.57 9.73 -6.03
CA ARG A 135 9.61 10.77 -5.93
C ARG A 135 9.15 12.07 -6.57
N GLU A 136 9.75 13.18 -6.12
CA GLU A 136 9.63 14.46 -6.79
C GLU A 136 10.23 14.38 -8.20
N GLN A 137 9.72 15.19 -9.13
CA GLN A 137 10.18 15.20 -10.51
C GLN A 137 11.62 15.74 -10.58
N GLU A 138 12.52 14.92 -11.12
CA GLU A 138 13.88 15.30 -11.46
C GLU A 138 13.84 15.96 -12.85
N TRP A 139 14.38 17.17 -12.98
CA TRP A 139 14.46 17.94 -14.23
C TRP A 139 15.90 18.13 -14.67
#